data_AF-A0A7T4DIG8-F1
#
_entry.id   AF-A0A7T4DIG8-F1
#
_cell.length_a   1.000
_cell.length_b   1.000
_cell.length_c   1.000
_cell.angle_alpha   90.00
_cell.angle_beta   90.00
_cell.angle_gamma   90.00
#
_symmetry.space_group_name_H-M   'P 1'
#
loop_
_entity.id
_entity.type
_entity.pdbx_description
1 polymer ?
#
loop_
_entity_poly.entity_id
_entity_poly.type
_entity_poly.pdbx_seq_one_letter_code
_entity_poly.pdbx_strand_id
1 'polypeptide(L)'
;MSWRSIVNRAVKIGVREGMKYLKESQSKRSQGGQSGGRPAPRPSSQGQSRPGGGTASAPGGARTTNARTGGYPGDYRGPVTVSYSPDLDGDADPGEVVWGWVPFEEDHSQGKDRPSLVIGKDGQWVLVLMLTSKDRIPGGIGEVRSDGGARWMNIGSGDWDSQGRPSEVRLDRIIRLDPNGIRREGAVMSREVFALVAAEFD
;
A
#
# COMPACT_ATOMS: atom_id res chain seq x y z
N MET A 1 -7.89 -18.04 30.32
CA MET A 1 -7.33 -16.67 30.46
C MET A 1 -7.97 -15.83 29.37
N SER A 2 -8.88 -14.92 29.71
CA SER A 2 -9.83 -14.30 28.76
C SER A 2 -9.25 -13.02 28.17
N TRP A 3 -9.21 -12.93 26.83
CA TRP A 3 -8.70 -11.80 26.02
C TRP A 3 -9.40 -10.44 26.26
N ARG A 4 -10.45 -10.39 27.09
CA ARG A 4 -11.27 -9.19 27.30
C ARG A 4 -10.63 -8.12 28.21
N SER A 5 -9.49 -8.37 28.86
CA SER A 5 -8.93 -7.44 29.86
C SER A 5 -7.77 -6.55 29.39
N ILE A 6 -7.24 -6.72 28.18
CA ILE A 6 -6.15 -5.86 27.65
C ILE A 6 -6.70 -4.59 26.97
N VAL A 7 -7.96 -4.62 26.53
CA VAL A 7 -8.60 -3.57 25.72
C VAL A 7 -8.77 -2.23 26.47
N ASN A 8 -8.76 -2.21 27.81
CA ASN A 8 -8.97 -0.98 28.58
C ASN A 8 -7.70 -0.29 29.13
N ARG A 9 -6.50 -0.64 28.66
CA ARG A 9 -5.25 0.06 29.08
C ARG A 9 -4.40 0.66 27.95
N ALA A 10 -4.79 0.49 26.69
CA ALA A 10 -4.03 1.02 25.54
C ALA A 10 -4.36 2.48 25.16
N VAL A 11 -5.29 3.15 25.86
CA VAL A 11 -5.70 4.55 25.58
C VAL A 11 -4.71 5.60 26.15
N LYS A 12 -3.59 5.22 26.79
CA LYS A 12 -2.71 6.20 27.46
C LYS A 12 -1.19 6.02 27.35
N ILE A 13 -0.67 5.12 26.52
CA ILE A 13 0.80 4.93 26.39
C ILE A 13 1.24 4.85 24.92
N GLY A 14 0.82 5.84 24.12
CA GLY A 14 1.35 6.08 22.76
C GLY A 14 2.14 7.40 22.64
N VAL A 15 2.46 8.05 23.77
CA VAL A 15 2.95 9.44 23.81
C VAL A 15 4.50 9.53 23.82
N ARG A 16 5.27 8.45 23.63
CA ARG A 16 6.74 8.56 23.74
C ARG A 16 7.63 8.23 22.55
N GLU A 17 7.07 7.87 21.39
CA GLU A 17 7.83 7.87 20.13
C GLU A 17 7.14 8.56 18.94
N GLY A 18 5.90 9.02 19.09
CA GLY A 18 5.17 9.76 18.05
C GLY A 18 5.39 11.29 18.01
N MET A 19 6.19 11.86 18.92
CA MET A 19 6.32 13.32 19.07
C MET A 19 7.32 14.00 18.12
N LYS A 20 7.84 13.32 17.09
CA LYS A 20 8.81 13.94 16.15
C LYS A 20 8.21 14.62 14.92
N TYR A 21 6.92 14.50 14.63
CA TYR A 21 6.38 14.97 13.33
C TYR A 21 5.28 16.04 13.40
N LEU A 22 4.98 16.57 14.58
CA LEU A 22 3.93 17.59 14.75
C LEU A 22 4.35 19.03 14.43
N LYS A 23 5.60 19.31 14.04
CA LYS A 23 6.09 20.70 13.89
C LYS A 23 6.40 21.18 12.47
N GLU A 24 6.32 20.31 11.46
CA GLU A 24 6.82 20.65 10.12
C GLU A 24 5.73 20.94 9.07
N SER A 25 4.46 20.66 9.39
CA SER A 25 3.35 20.88 8.44
C SER A 25 2.79 22.31 8.41
N GLN A 26 3.22 23.21 9.32
CA GLN A 26 2.72 24.59 9.38
C GLN A 26 3.64 25.66 8.77
N SER A 27 4.90 25.36 8.45
CA SER A 27 5.86 26.39 7.99
C SER A 27 5.95 26.57 6.47
N LYS A 28 5.39 25.65 5.64
CA LYS A 28 5.52 25.73 4.17
C LYS A 28 4.38 26.44 3.43
N ARG A 29 3.41 27.06 4.13
CA ARG A 29 2.27 27.74 3.49
C ARG A 29 2.38 29.27 3.41
N SER A 30 3.51 29.87 3.81
CA SER A 30 3.65 31.32 3.88
C SER A 30 5.05 31.79 3.48
N GLN A 31 5.30 32.03 2.18
CA GLN A 31 6.34 32.87 1.54
C GLN A 31 6.62 32.27 0.14
N GLY A 32 6.54 32.95 -1.00
CA GLY A 32 6.27 34.35 -1.33
C GLY A 32 6.08 34.44 -2.85
N GLY A 33 5.30 35.41 -3.30
CA GLY A 33 5.03 35.68 -4.72
C GLY A 33 5.90 36.78 -5.33
N GLN A 34 5.90 36.81 -6.67
CA GLN A 34 6.17 37.92 -7.62
C GLN A 34 7.63 38.45 -7.65
N SER A 35 8.25 38.88 -8.75
CA SER A 35 7.89 39.35 -10.10
C SER A 35 9.20 39.34 -10.94
N GLY A 36 9.25 39.12 -12.27
CA GLY A 36 9.02 40.11 -13.33
C GLY A 36 10.25 40.17 -14.28
N GLY A 37 10.03 40.34 -15.61
CA GLY A 37 11.09 40.74 -16.56
C GLY A 37 11.15 40.00 -17.91
N ARG A 38 10.60 40.61 -18.97
CA ARG A 38 10.92 40.41 -20.41
C ARG A 38 11.85 41.58 -20.84
N PRO A 39 12.58 41.60 -21.99
CA PRO A 39 12.15 41.15 -23.34
C PRO A 39 13.24 40.47 -24.23
N ALA A 40 12.83 40.07 -25.45
CA ALA A 40 13.63 39.42 -26.53
C ALA A 40 14.42 40.44 -27.41
N PRO A 41 15.29 40.05 -28.37
CA PRO A 41 14.84 39.47 -29.66
C PRO A 41 15.79 38.42 -30.33
N ARG A 42 15.27 37.85 -31.44
CA ARG A 42 15.79 36.83 -32.38
C ARG A 42 17.11 37.23 -33.09
N PRO A 43 17.84 36.26 -33.68
CA PRO A 43 17.71 36.05 -35.14
C PRO A 43 17.75 34.58 -35.60
N SER A 44 17.30 34.40 -36.83
CA SER A 44 17.22 33.16 -37.62
C SER A 44 18.49 32.91 -38.45
N SER A 45 18.90 31.64 -38.58
CA SER A 45 19.75 31.19 -39.67
C SER A 45 19.50 29.71 -40.02
N GLN A 46 19.57 29.43 -41.31
CA GLN A 46 19.32 28.17 -42.01
C GLN A 46 20.52 27.22 -41.95
N GLY A 47 20.27 25.93 -42.15
CA GLY A 47 21.28 24.90 -42.48
C GLY A 47 20.66 23.49 -42.37
N GLN A 48 20.06 22.96 -43.44
CA GLN A 48 20.65 21.98 -44.39
C GLN A 48 20.88 20.56 -43.83
N SER A 49 19.94 19.69 -44.20
CA SER A 49 20.07 18.31 -44.75
C SER A 49 21.27 17.41 -44.38
N ARG A 50 21.01 16.20 -43.83
CA ARG A 50 21.15 14.89 -44.53
C ARG A 50 20.88 13.66 -43.62
N PRO A 51 20.63 12.46 -44.21
CA PRO A 51 19.92 11.33 -43.58
C PRO A 51 20.82 10.15 -43.14
N GLY A 52 20.25 9.28 -42.30
CA GLY A 52 20.77 7.97 -41.89
C GLY A 52 20.15 7.64 -40.53
N GLY A 53 19.48 6.53 -40.26
CA GLY A 53 19.58 5.17 -40.78
C GLY A 53 19.49 4.27 -39.53
N GLY A 54 18.62 3.26 -39.52
CA GLY A 54 18.60 2.27 -38.45
C GLY A 54 17.24 2.04 -37.80
N THR A 55 16.37 1.32 -38.52
CA THR A 55 15.36 0.45 -37.93
C THR A 55 16.03 -0.56 -37.00
N ALA A 56 15.77 -0.47 -35.70
CA ALA A 56 15.97 -1.57 -34.77
C ALA A 56 14.74 -1.64 -33.87
N SER A 57 13.75 -2.39 -34.34
CA SER A 57 12.66 -2.90 -33.53
C SER A 57 13.24 -3.57 -32.30
N ALA A 58 13.05 -2.98 -31.12
CA ALA A 58 13.35 -3.63 -29.85
C ALA A 58 12.29 -4.73 -29.62
N PRO A 59 12.65 -6.02 -29.61
CA PRO A 59 11.75 -7.07 -29.19
C PRO A 59 11.98 -7.31 -27.70
N GLY A 60 10.94 -7.11 -26.89
CA GLY A 60 11.04 -7.40 -25.48
C GLY A 60 9.91 -6.80 -24.69
N GLY A 61 8.68 -6.99 -25.16
CA GLY A 61 7.52 -6.86 -24.29
C GLY A 61 7.83 -7.67 -23.04
N ALA A 62 7.92 -6.97 -21.90
CA ALA A 62 7.96 -7.59 -20.60
C ALA A 62 6.79 -8.57 -20.60
N ARG A 63 7.14 -9.85 -20.65
CA ARG A 63 6.19 -10.94 -20.55
C ARG A 63 5.42 -10.63 -19.28
N THR A 64 4.17 -10.22 -19.44
CA THR A 64 3.14 -10.40 -18.45
C THR A 64 3.15 -11.89 -18.16
N THR A 65 4.01 -12.29 -17.23
CA THR A 65 4.12 -13.66 -16.77
C THR A 65 2.82 -13.92 -16.05
N ASN A 66 1.85 -14.38 -16.85
CA ASN A 66 0.70 -15.17 -16.49
C ASN A 66 0.73 -15.58 -15.02
N ALA A 67 0.11 -14.75 -14.18
CA ALA A 67 -0.63 -15.25 -13.03
C ALA A 67 -1.87 -16.04 -13.54
N ARG A 68 -1.65 -16.98 -14.48
CA ARG A 68 -2.66 -17.86 -15.06
C ARG A 68 -2.50 -19.30 -14.58
N THR A 69 -1.85 -19.54 -13.44
CA THR A 69 -1.76 -20.89 -12.87
C THR A 69 -2.90 -21.19 -11.89
N GLY A 70 -3.73 -20.20 -11.57
CA GLY A 70 -5.04 -20.38 -10.95
C GLY A 70 -5.77 -19.05 -11.04
N GLY A 71 -6.73 -18.89 -11.95
CA GLY A 71 -7.46 -17.62 -12.11
C GLY A 71 -7.97 -17.09 -10.77
N TYR A 72 -8.02 -15.76 -10.62
CA TYR A 72 -8.45 -15.13 -9.37
C TYR A 72 -9.82 -15.68 -8.92
N PRO A 73 -9.91 -16.37 -7.76
CA PRO A 73 -11.14 -17.04 -7.32
C PRO A 73 -12.20 -16.06 -6.78
N GLY A 74 -11.90 -14.76 -6.79
CA GLY A 74 -12.70 -13.73 -6.17
C GLY A 74 -12.28 -13.43 -4.73
N ASP A 75 -12.75 -12.28 -4.24
CA ASP A 75 -12.53 -11.79 -2.89
C ASP A 75 -13.07 -12.80 -1.84
N TYR A 76 -12.41 -12.87 -0.68
CA TYR A 76 -12.87 -13.69 0.43
C TYR A 76 -14.06 -13.02 1.12
N ARG A 77 -15.10 -13.82 1.43
CA ARG A 77 -16.35 -13.36 2.06
C ARG A 77 -16.74 -14.19 3.29
N GLY A 78 -15.89 -15.12 3.72
CA GLY A 78 -16.12 -15.95 4.89
C GLY A 78 -15.74 -15.25 6.20
N PRO A 79 -15.91 -15.92 7.35
CA PRO A 79 -15.43 -15.43 8.63
C PRO A 79 -13.90 -15.36 8.65
N VAL A 80 -13.35 -14.32 9.25
CA VAL A 80 -11.91 -14.14 9.35
C VAL A 80 -11.49 -14.41 10.79
N THR A 81 -10.51 -15.29 10.99
CA THR A 81 -9.82 -15.40 12.27
C THR A 81 -8.40 -14.90 12.07
N VAL A 82 -8.16 -13.67 12.53
CA VAL A 82 -6.86 -13.03 12.39
C VAL A 82 -5.96 -13.46 13.55
N SER A 83 -4.74 -13.90 13.24
CA SER A 83 -3.70 -14.18 14.25
C SER A 83 -2.43 -13.44 13.87
N TYR A 84 -1.56 -13.12 14.84
CA TYR A 84 -0.28 -12.46 14.57
C TYR A 84 0.86 -13.43 14.80
N SER A 85 1.52 -13.83 13.72
CA SER A 85 2.63 -14.78 13.69
C SER A 85 3.54 -14.53 12.48
N PRO A 86 4.09 -13.31 12.31
CA PRO A 86 4.98 -13.04 11.18
C PRO A 86 6.30 -13.79 11.34
N ASP A 87 6.81 -14.33 10.23
CA ASP A 87 8.11 -15.00 10.15
C ASP A 87 8.65 -14.86 8.73
N LEU A 88 9.77 -14.15 8.58
CA LEU A 88 10.37 -13.83 7.28
C LEU A 88 11.14 -15.05 6.71
N ASP A 89 10.51 -16.20 6.66
CA ASP A 89 11.06 -17.48 6.19
C ASP A 89 10.85 -17.69 4.68
N GLY A 90 10.03 -16.84 4.06
CA GLY A 90 9.71 -16.86 2.64
C GLY A 90 8.26 -17.24 2.33
N ASP A 91 7.52 -17.76 3.30
CA ASP A 91 6.06 -17.85 3.26
C ASP A 91 5.42 -16.52 3.65
N ALA A 92 4.19 -16.29 3.19
CA ALA A 92 3.44 -15.08 3.53
C ALA A 92 2.60 -15.34 4.77
N ASP A 93 3.06 -14.83 5.92
CA ASP A 93 2.46 -15.13 7.21
C ASP A 93 1.70 -13.97 7.85
N PRO A 94 0.68 -14.25 8.69
CA PRO A 94 -0.16 -13.22 9.28
C PRO A 94 0.64 -12.19 10.11
N GLY A 95 0.50 -10.92 9.75
CA GLY A 95 1.29 -9.81 10.30
C GLY A 95 2.35 -9.27 9.35
N GLU A 96 2.62 -9.98 8.25
CA GLU A 96 3.52 -9.50 7.20
C GLU A 96 2.81 -8.63 6.18
N VAL A 97 3.54 -7.67 5.63
CA VAL A 97 3.16 -6.87 4.48
C VAL A 97 3.95 -7.39 3.29
N VAL A 98 3.23 -7.92 2.31
CA VAL A 98 3.81 -8.53 1.10
C VAL A 98 3.39 -7.75 -0.14
N TRP A 99 4.20 -7.81 -1.19
CA TRP A 99 3.84 -7.25 -2.49
C TRP A 99 3.26 -8.32 -3.41
N GLY A 100 2.12 -8.00 -4.00
CA GLY A 100 1.47 -8.90 -4.94
C GLY A 100 0.45 -8.20 -5.82
N TRP A 101 0.03 -8.91 -6.86
CA TRP A 101 -0.96 -8.43 -7.80
C TRP A 101 -2.34 -8.35 -7.15
N VAL A 102 -2.90 -7.13 -7.07
CA VAL A 102 -4.23 -6.87 -6.52
C VAL A 102 -5.20 -6.55 -7.68
N PRO A 103 -6.29 -7.33 -7.85
CA PRO A 103 -7.28 -7.08 -8.88
C PRO A 103 -8.03 -5.76 -8.65
N PHE A 104 -8.39 -5.07 -9.73
CA PHE A 104 -9.39 -4.01 -9.66
C PHE A 104 -10.77 -4.61 -9.34
N GLU A 105 -11.71 -3.81 -8.82
CA GLU A 105 -13.04 -4.32 -8.43
C GLU A 105 -13.98 -4.46 -9.62
N GLU A 106 -13.82 -3.58 -10.59
CA GLU A 106 -14.68 -3.49 -11.78
C GLU A 106 -14.32 -4.54 -12.83
N ASP A 107 -13.04 -4.91 -12.87
CA ASP A 107 -12.49 -5.88 -13.82
C ASP A 107 -11.33 -6.65 -13.18
N HIS A 108 -11.61 -7.86 -12.73
CA HIS A 108 -10.63 -8.76 -12.12
C HIS A 108 -9.61 -9.33 -13.12
N SER A 109 -9.71 -9.02 -14.41
CA SER A 109 -8.62 -9.31 -15.37
C SER A 109 -7.53 -8.24 -15.34
N GLN A 110 -7.85 -7.08 -14.76
CA GLN A 110 -6.94 -5.97 -14.53
C GLN A 110 -6.60 -5.84 -13.06
N GLY A 111 -5.45 -5.24 -12.79
CA GLY A 111 -4.95 -5.09 -11.44
C GLY A 111 -3.60 -4.42 -11.44
N LYS A 112 -3.03 -4.28 -10.26
CA LYS A 112 -1.68 -3.75 -10.10
C LYS A 112 -1.00 -4.30 -8.86
N ASP A 113 0.31 -4.25 -8.91
CA ASP A 113 1.15 -4.64 -7.79
C ASP A 113 1.00 -3.64 -6.64
N ARG A 114 0.79 -4.14 -5.42
CA ARG A 114 0.57 -3.33 -4.22
C ARG A 114 1.12 -4.01 -2.97
N PRO A 115 1.58 -3.23 -1.98
CA PRO A 115 1.78 -3.75 -0.63
C PRO A 115 0.42 -4.12 -0.03
N SER A 116 0.35 -5.29 0.59
CA SER A 116 -0.86 -5.84 1.21
C SER A 116 -0.51 -6.55 2.51
N LEU A 117 -1.30 -6.31 3.57
CA LEU A 117 -1.13 -6.97 4.86
C LEU A 117 -1.75 -8.37 4.82
N VAL A 118 -0.97 -9.39 5.14
CA VAL A 118 -1.42 -10.77 5.33
C VAL A 118 -2.17 -10.88 6.65
N ILE A 119 -3.37 -11.46 6.60
CA ILE A 119 -4.25 -11.63 7.77
C ILE A 119 -4.60 -13.10 8.06
N GLY A 120 -4.33 -14.01 7.12
CA GLY A 120 -4.68 -15.41 7.25
C GLY A 120 -4.51 -16.19 5.95
N LYS A 121 -5.07 -17.41 5.92
CA LYS A 121 -5.03 -18.32 4.77
C LYS A 121 -6.44 -18.91 4.53
N ASP A 122 -6.77 -19.20 3.27
CA ASP A 122 -8.00 -19.89 2.83
C ASP A 122 -7.62 -21.01 1.86
N GLY A 123 -7.46 -22.23 2.39
CA GLY A 123 -6.89 -23.34 1.64
C GLY A 123 -5.48 -23.00 1.13
N GLN A 124 -5.32 -22.96 -0.20
CA GLN A 124 -4.05 -22.60 -0.85
C GLN A 124 -3.83 -21.09 -0.98
N TRP A 125 -4.84 -20.26 -0.68
CA TRP A 125 -4.80 -18.82 -0.91
C TRP A 125 -4.31 -18.08 0.34
N VAL A 126 -3.51 -17.04 0.14
CA VAL A 126 -3.16 -16.08 1.18
C VAL A 126 -4.23 -15.00 1.24
N LEU A 127 -4.77 -14.73 2.43
CA LEU A 127 -5.75 -13.67 2.64
C LEU A 127 -5.04 -12.37 3.00
N VAL A 128 -5.32 -11.32 2.24
CA VAL A 128 -4.66 -10.01 2.43
C VAL A 128 -5.64 -8.84 2.41
N LEU A 129 -5.25 -7.76 3.08
CA LEU A 129 -5.87 -6.44 2.99
C LEU A 129 -4.94 -5.49 2.24
N MET A 130 -5.44 -4.81 1.21
CA MET A 130 -4.58 -3.92 0.42
C MET A 130 -4.21 -2.64 1.20
N LEU A 131 -2.98 -2.18 0.99
CA LEU A 131 -2.49 -0.91 1.53
C LEU A 131 -2.46 0.20 0.47
N THR A 132 -2.43 1.45 0.94
CA THR A 132 -2.25 2.65 0.13
C THR A 132 -1.54 3.74 0.92
N SER A 133 -0.58 4.44 0.31
CA SER A 133 0.00 5.67 0.88
C SER A 133 -0.73 6.94 0.42
N LYS A 134 -1.84 6.79 -0.31
CA LYS A 134 -2.79 7.90 -0.57
C LYS A 134 -3.61 8.12 0.70
N ASP A 135 -3.54 9.31 1.23
CA ASP A 135 -4.43 9.83 2.27
C ASP A 135 -5.89 9.81 1.76
N ARG A 136 -6.69 8.86 2.24
CA ARG A 136 -8.14 8.78 2.03
C ARG A 136 -8.90 9.34 3.22
N ILE A 137 -8.36 9.20 4.43
CA ILE A 137 -9.05 9.54 5.66
C ILE A 137 -8.15 10.35 6.60
N PRO A 138 -8.65 11.45 7.18
CA PRO A 138 -7.89 12.16 8.20
C PRO A 138 -7.80 11.29 9.46
N GLY A 139 -6.75 11.51 10.27
CA GLY A 139 -6.66 10.88 11.59
C GLY A 139 -5.26 10.41 11.97
N GLY A 140 -5.18 9.83 13.17
CA GLY A 140 -4.04 9.05 13.62
C GLY A 140 -4.18 7.55 13.33
N ILE A 141 -3.12 6.80 13.64
CA ILE A 141 -3.11 5.33 13.57
C ILE A 141 -4.32 4.75 14.32
N GLY A 142 -5.04 3.81 13.70
CA GLY A 142 -6.23 3.17 14.25
C GLY A 142 -7.53 3.91 13.99
N GLU A 143 -7.51 5.15 13.47
CA GLU A 143 -8.74 5.81 13.06
C GLU A 143 -9.31 5.15 11.80
N VAL A 144 -10.60 4.79 11.87
CA VAL A 144 -11.34 4.13 10.79
C VAL A 144 -12.42 5.05 10.25
N ARG A 145 -12.48 5.22 8.92
CA ARG A 145 -13.52 6.01 8.26
C ARG A 145 -13.82 5.48 6.86
N SER A 146 -15.02 5.78 6.38
CA SER A 146 -15.41 5.47 5.01
C SER A 146 -15.07 6.62 4.05
N ASP A 147 -14.47 6.28 2.91
CA ASP A 147 -14.22 7.18 1.77
C ASP A 147 -14.56 6.44 0.47
N GLY A 148 -15.41 7.04 -0.37
CA GLY A 148 -15.77 6.47 -1.67
C GLY A 148 -16.39 5.07 -1.63
N GLY A 149 -17.11 4.71 -0.56
CA GLY A 149 -17.73 3.39 -0.39
C GLY A 149 -16.82 2.31 0.20
N ALA A 150 -15.55 2.60 0.47
CA ALA A 150 -14.60 1.70 1.12
C ALA A 150 -14.34 2.11 2.57
N ARG A 151 -14.02 1.16 3.46
CA ARG A 151 -13.59 1.41 4.84
C ARG A 151 -12.07 1.39 4.92
N TRP A 152 -11.49 2.51 5.33
CA TRP A 152 -10.05 2.69 5.48
C TRP A 152 -9.69 2.83 6.95
N MET A 153 -8.51 2.34 7.33
CA MET A 153 -7.90 2.60 8.63
C MET A 153 -6.47 3.10 8.46
N ASN A 154 -6.12 4.14 9.21
CA ASN A 154 -4.74 4.64 9.28
C ASN A 154 -3.83 3.61 9.97
N ILE A 155 -2.72 3.22 9.33
CA ILE A 155 -1.73 2.27 9.89
C ILE A 155 -0.35 2.90 10.10
N GLY A 156 -0.17 4.16 9.69
CA GLY A 156 1.11 4.86 9.82
C GLY A 156 2.13 4.41 8.77
N SER A 157 3.40 4.64 9.04
CA SER A 157 4.50 4.28 8.13
C SER A 157 5.15 2.95 8.53
N GLY A 158 5.84 2.31 7.59
CA GLY A 158 6.70 1.16 7.86
C GLY A 158 7.54 0.77 6.66
N ASP A 159 8.36 -0.27 6.82
CA ASP A 159 9.38 -0.67 5.85
C ASP A 159 8.81 -1.13 4.49
N TRP A 160 7.50 -1.35 4.42
CA TRP A 160 6.79 -1.65 3.17
C TRP A 160 6.72 -0.47 2.19
N ASP A 161 6.96 0.76 2.65
CA ASP A 161 7.09 1.95 1.80
C ASP A 161 8.49 2.53 1.97
N SER A 162 9.33 2.43 0.94
CA SER A 162 10.72 2.93 0.97
C SER A 162 10.84 4.44 1.17
N GLN A 163 9.77 5.19 0.92
CA GLN A 163 9.70 6.63 1.21
C GLN A 163 9.22 6.91 2.64
N GLY A 164 8.90 5.88 3.42
CA GLY A 164 8.44 6.00 4.80
C GLY A 164 7.10 6.74 4.93
N ARG A 165 6.27 6.74 3.89
CA ARG A 165 5.02 7.51 3.89
C ARG A 165 3.97 6.85 4.79
N PRO A 166 3.15 7.64 5.49
CA PRO A 166 1.97 7.14 6.15
C PRO A 166 1.08 6.38 5.16
N SER A 167 0.57 5.25 5.62
CA SER A 167 -0.24 4.33 4.85
C SER A 167 -1.57 4.06 5.55
N GLU A 168 -2.52 3.61 4.76
CA GLU A 168 -3.85 3.16 5.19
C GLU A 168 -4.10 1.74 4.67
N VAL A 169 -4.87 0.98 5.42
CA VAL A 169 -5.35 -0.37 5.04
C VAL A 169 -6.84 -0.30 4.71
N ARG A 170 -7.26 -1.02 3.66
CA ARG A 170 -8.69 -1.20 3.37
C ARG A 170 -9.24 -2.41 4.12
N LEU A 171 -10.27 -2.22 4.93
CA LEU A 171 -10.82 -3.25 5.82
C LEU A 171 -11.95 -4.06 5.18
N ASP A 172 -12.73 -3.48 4.27
CA ASP A 172 -13.95 -4.08 3.70
C ASP A 172 -13.69 -5.02 2.50
N ARG A 173 -12.42 -5.23 2.13
CA ARG A 173 -12.05 -6.03 0.96
C ARG A 173 -10.87 -6.95 1.26
N ILE A 174 -11.17 -8.23 1.41
CA ILE A 174 -10.18 -9.28 1.64
C ILE A 174 -9.88 -9.97 0.31
N ILE A 175 -8.63 -9.87 -0.12
CA ILE A 175 -8.16 -10.37 -1.42
C ILE A 175 -7.49 -11.73 -1.21
N ARG A 176 -7.71 -12.66 -2.14
CA ARG A 176 -6.99 -13.94 -2.20
C ARG A 176 -5.80 -13.83 -3.13
N LEU A 177 -4.58 -13.98 -2.62
CA LEU A 177 -3.36 -14.04 -3.41
C LEU A 177 -2.90 -15.49 -3.60
N ASP A 178 -2.44 -15.81 -4.81
CA ASP A 178 -1.67 -17.04 -5.06
C ASP A 178 -0.31 -16.89 -4.37
N PRO A 179 0.09 -17.79 -3.47
CA PRO A 179 1.40 -17.74 -2.81
C PRO A 179 2.56 -17.63 -3.81
N ASN A 180 2.45 -18.24 -4.99
CA ASN A 180 3.49 -18.20 -6.03
C ASN A 180 3.56 -16.86 -6.77
N GLY A 181 2.52 -16.04 -6.65
CA GLY A 181 2.45 -14.69 -7.21
C GLY A 181 2.93 -13.60 -6.25
N ILE A 182 3.28 -13.95 -5.00
CA ILE A 182 3.79 -13.02 -4.00
C ILE A 182 5.27 -12.74 -4.26
N ARG A 183 5.66 -11.47 -4.22
CA ARG A 183 7.04 -11.03 -4.35
C ARG A 183 7.73 -11.05 -2.99
N ARG A 184 9.01 -11.42 -2.97
CA ARG A 184 9.87 -11.52 -1.77
C ARG A 184 10.35 -10.15 -1.25
N GLU A 185 9.45 -9.19 -1.16
CA GLU A 185 9.65 -7.87 -0.57
C GLU A 185 8.71 -7.76 0.63
N GLY A 186 8.97 -8.60 1.65
CA GLY A 186 8.19 -8.64 2.88
C GLY A 186 8.65 -7.59 3.89
N ALA A 187 7.72 -7.00 4.63
CA ALA A 187 7.97 -6.23 5.84
C ALA A 187 7.07 -6.74 6.96
N VAL A 188 7.41 -6.50 8.22
CA VAL A 188 6.57 -6.91 9.35
C VAL A 188 5.80 -5.71 9.88
N MET A 189 4.47 -5.81 9.95
CA MET A 189 3.65 -4.83 10.64
C MET A 189 3.85 -4.98 12.16
N SER A 190 3.91 -3.86 12.89
CA SER A 190 3.97 -3.92 14.36
C SER A 190 2.77 -4.66 14.94
N ARG A 191 3.00 -5.40 16.02
CA ARG A 191 1.95 -6.18 16.69
C ARG A 191 0.81 -5.29 17.17
N GLU A 192 1.12 -4.07 17.61
CA GLU A 192 0.16 -3.09 18.12
C GLU A 192 -0.79 -2.61 17.02
N VAL A 193 -0.25 -2.25 15.84
CA VAL A 193 -1.08 -1.81 14.71
C VAL A 193 -1.88 -2.98 14.14
N PHE A 194 -1.28 -4.16 14.07
CA PHE A 194 -1.99 -5.36 13.63
C PHE A 194 -3.17 -5.71 14.55
N ALA A 195 -3.01 -5.54 15.87
CA ALA A 195 -4.10 -5.76 16.81
C ALA A 195 -5.29 -4.81 16.57
N LEU A 196 -5.03 -3.57 16.14
CA LEU A 196 -6.09 -2.64 15.73
C LEU A 196 -6.81 -3.12 14.47
N VAL A 197 -6.07 -3.66 13.49
CA VAL A 197 -6.67 -4.28 12.29
C VAL A 197 -7.54 -5.47 12.69
N ALA A 198 -7.00 -6.37 13.53
CA ALA A 198 -7.69 -7.59 13.94
C ALA A 198 -9.02 -7.31 14.65
N ALA A 199 -9.08 -6.24 15.46
CA ALA A 199 -10.28 -5.81 16.17
C ALA A 199 -11.45 -5.40 15.24
N GLU A 200 -11.20 -5.21 13.94
CA GLU A 200 -12.23 -4.89 12.95
C GLU A 200 -12.89 -6.14 12.32
N PHE A 201 -12.42 -7.34 12.68
CA PHE A 201 -12.92 -8.63 12.16
C PHE A 201 -13.54 -9.56 13.24
N ASP A 202 -13.70 -9.06 14.47
CA ASP A 202 -14.31 -9.76 15.61
C ASP A 202 -15.85 -9.84 15.55
#